data_AF-A0A8J9XZT3-F1
#
_entry.id   AF-A0A8J9XZT3-F1
#
_cell.length_a   1.000
_cell.length_b   1.000
_cell.length_c   1.000
_cell.angle_alpha   90.00
_cell.angle_beta   90.00
_cell.angle_gamma   90.00
#
_symmetry.space_group_name_H-M   'P 1'
#
loop_
_entity.id
_entity.type
_entity.pdbx_description
1 polymer ?
#
loop_
_entity_poly.entity_id
_entity_poly.type
_entity_poly.pdbx_seq_one_letter_code
_entity_poly.pdbx_strand_id
1 'polypeptide(L)'
;MIQPDYASAMGLLAHLNSDELKEMLNDDTKFDSILKDVKQVKDWETEKEMIIASNRSLAEFNLSKEPDLEQLKAQVQEKSEAGEKLCTRIQELLNEYKSKSAGISPDTTLALLQTAAAEAEEESENISQDFLSGKIDVDKFLEDFEPIRKTMHLRKFKSEKMGDLLKSGSQSSYGNGLAKPYLPYPSYGPPQGVTNIPYPVGPLNMPMPGMYGNHF
;
A
#
# COMPACT_ATOMS: atom_id res chain seq x y z
N MET A 1 26.58 3.48 46.38
CA MET A 1 26.96 4.75 47.04
C MET A 1 28.39 5.04 46.67
N ILE A 2 28.63 6.19 46.04
CA ILE A 2 29.99 6.66 45.73
C ILE A 2 30.65 7.01 47.07
N GLN A 3 31.73 6.31 47.43
CA GLN A 3 32.49 6.66 48.62
C GLN A 3 33.51 7.74 48.28
N PRO A 4 33.60 8.81 49.07
CA PRO A 4 34.61 9.84 48.88
C PRO A 4 36.03 9.29 49.13
N ASP A 5 36.95 9.62 48.24
CA ASP A 5 38.37 9.24 48.33
C ASP A 5 39.11 10.16 49.30
N TYR A 6 38.91 9.90 50.59
CA TYR A 6 39.58 10.62 51.67
C TYR A 6 41.10 10.49 51.61
N ALA A 7 41.63 9.38 51.09
CA ALA A 7 43.08 9.16 51.03
C ALA A 7 43.74 10.13 50.04
N SER A 8 43.16 10.31 48.85
CA SER A 8 43.64 11.29 47.88
C SER A 8 43.50 12.73 48.39
N ALA A 9 42.40 13.07 49.08
CA ALA A 9 42.20 14.40 49.64
C ALA A 9 43.18 14.70 50.79
N MET A 10 43.38 13.75 51.70
CA MET A 10 44.32 13.90 52.82
C MET A 10 45.78 13.95 52.36
N GLY A 11 46.13 13.25 51.29
CA GLY A 11 47.47 13.35 50.68
C GLY A 11 47.78 14.75 50.16
N LEU A 12 46.79 15.47 49.61
CA LEU A 12 46.95 16.86 49.18
C LEU A 12 47.07 17.82 50.37
N LEU A 13 46.27 17.61 51.41
CA LEU A 13 46.27 18.46 52.63
C LEU A 13 47.50 18.26 53.51
N ALA A 14 48.13 17.07 53.48
CA ALA A 14 49.30 16.74 54.30
C ALA A 14 50.56 17.57 53.96
N HIS A 15 50.58 18.23 52.80
CA HIS A 15 51.68 19.07 52.36
C HIS A 15 51.51 20.56 52.72
N LEU A 16 50.38 20.95 53.32
CA LEU A 16 50.07 22.33 53.72
C LEU A 16 50.48 22.60 55.17
N ASN A 17 50.94 23.83 55.45
CA ASN A 17 51.29 24.27 56.80
C ASN A 17 50.06 24.79 57.59
N SER A 18 50.23 25.05 58.90
CA SER A 18 49.11 25.45 59.78
C SER A 18 48.48 26.79 59.40
N ASP A 19 49.24 27.73 58.83
CA ASP A 19 48.72 29.03 58.41
C ASP A 19 47.94 28.89 57.11
N GLU A 20 48.43 28.08 56.16
CA GLU A 20 47.77 27.73 54.89
C GLU A 20 46.46 26.95 55.11
N LEU A 21 46.44 25.97 56.03
CA LEU A 21 45.23 25.24 56.40
C LEU A 21 44.19 26.15 57.07
N LYS A 22 44.64 27.08 57.91
CA LYS A 22 43.76 28.06 58.57
C LYS A 22 43.23 29.08 57.57
N GLU A 23 44.03 29.46 56.58
CA GLU A 23 43.60 30.33 55.49
C GLU A 23 42.56 29.63 54.61
N MET A 24 42.80 28.37 54.22
CA MET A 24 41.84 27.55 53.48
C MET A 24 40.52 27.36 54.23
N LEU A 25 40.56 27.19 55.55
CA LEU A 25 39.34 27.05 56.37
C LEU A 25 38.50 28.34 56.39
N ASN A 26 39.11 29.50 56.19
CA ASN A 26 38.44 30.80 56.26
C ASN A 26 38.16 31.42 54.87
N ASP A 27 38.59 30.78 53.79
CA ASP A 27 38.41 31.24 52.40
C ASP A 27 37.86 30.09 51.54
N ASP A 28 36.54 30.13 51.31
CA ASP A 28 35.82 29.13 50.50
C ASP A 28 36.37 29.03 49.07
N THR A 29 36.92 30.11 48.51
CA THR A 29 37.48 30.09 47.15
C THR A 29 38.77 29.29 47.06
N LYS A 30 39.61 29.37 48.11
CA LYS A 30 40.83 28.57 48.25
C LYS A 30 40.50 27.11 48.51
N PHE A 31 39.50 26.85 49.35
CA PHE A 31 38.98 25.51 49.58
C PHE A 31 38.47 24.86 48.28
N ASP A 32 37.64 25.56 47.50
CA ASP A 32 37.14 25.08 46.20
C ASP A 32 38.27 24.82 45.20
N SER A 33 39.33 25.62 45.22
CA SER A 33 40.50 25.42 44.37
C SER A 33 41.20 24.10 44.68
N ILE A 34 41.44 23.80 45.96
CA ILE A 34 42.09 22.56 46.39
C ILE A 34 41.16 21.36 46.19
N LEU A 35 39.85 21.54 46.38
CA LEU A 35 38.86 20.51 46.12
C LEU A 35 38.83 20.09 44.64
N LYS A 36 38.96 21.04 43.71
CA LYS A 36 39.13 20.75 42.27
C LYS A 36 40.39 19.97 41.96
N ASP A 37 41.39 20.00 42.85
CA ASP A 37 42.63 19.25 42.69
C ASP A 37 42.56 17.80 43.17
N VAL A 38 41.53 17.44 43.94
CA VAL A 38 41.28 16.06 44.36
C VAL A 38 41.03 15.18 43.14
N LYS A 39 41.75 14.06 43.05
CA LYS A 39 41.72 13.15 41.89
C LYS A 39 40.30 12.73 41.52
N GLN A 40 39.48 12.36 42.51
CA GLN A 40 38.09 11.96 42.30
C GLN A 40 37.23 13.08 41.67
N VAL A 41 37.45 14.34 42.06
CA VAL A 41 36.72 15.50 41.50
C VAL A 41 37.18 15.78 40.06
N LYS A 42 38.49 15.67 39.78
CA LYS A 42 39.03 15.78 38.40
C LYS A 42 38.51 14.69 37.47
N ASP A 43 38.46 13.46 37.95
CA ASP A 43 37.95 12.33 37.18
C ASP A 43 36.47 12.55 36.83
N TRP A 44 35.65 13.03 37.78
CA TRP A 44 34.24 13.37 37.52
C TRP A 44 34.06 14.56 36.57
N GLU A 45 34.87 15.61 36.70
CA GLU A 45 34.77 16.75 35.79
C GLU A 45 35.14 16.32 34.36
N THR A 46 36.14 15.44 34.22
CA THR A 46 36.54 14.89 32.91
C THR A 46 35.44 14.00 32.33
N GLU A 47 34.83 13.13 33.14
CA GLU A 47 33.71 12.29 32.71
C GLU A 47 32.49 13.12 32.30
N LYS A 48 32.17 14.16 33.08
CA LYS A 48 31.12 15.13 32.77
C LYS A 48 31.37 15.82 31.42
N GLU A 49 32.57 16.36 31.20
CA GLU A 49 32.91 17.01 29.93
C GLU A 49 32.87 16.01 28.75
N MET A 50 33.30 14.76 28.96
CA MET A 50 33.20 13.71 27.95
C MET A 50 31.75 13.39 27.60
N ILE A 51 30.86 13.28 28.60
CA ILE A 51 29.43 13.05 28.39
C ILE A 51 28.79 14.24 27.69
N ILE A 52 29.11 15.48 28.08
CA ILE A 52 28.58 16.69 27.45
C ILE A 52 29.01 16.75 25.98
N ALA A 53 30.29 16.52 25.70
CA ALA A 53 30.81 16.51 24.33
C ALA A 53 30.16 15.40 23.49
N SER A 54 30.01 14.20 24.04
CA SER A 54 29.37 13.07 23.37
C SER A 54 27.88 13.35 23.08
N ASN A 55 27.13 13.83 24.07
CA ASN A 55 25.73 14.18 23.91
C ASN A 55 25.54 15.30 22.87
N ARG A 56 26.40 16.32 22.93
CA ARG A 56 26.40 17.42 21.95
C ARG A 56 26.65 16.90 20.53
N SER A 57 27.68 16.07 20.34
CA SER A 57 27.98 15.49 19.02
C SER A 57 26.82 14.65 18.50
N LEU A 58 26.17 13.86 19.36
CA LEU A 58 25.00 13.07 18.98
C LEU A 58 23.79 13.96 18.63
N ALA A 59 23.56 15.02 19.40
CA ALA A 59 22.49 15.97 19.11
C ALA A 59 22.72 16.69 17.77
N GLU A 60 23.95 17.17 17.52
CA GLU A 60 24.33 17.79 16.25
C GLU A 60 24.19 16.82 15.07
N PHE A 61 24.59 15.55 15.25
CA PHE A 61 24.37 14.51 14.24
C PHE A 61 22.89 14.25 13.98
N ASN A 62 22.06 14.13 15.02
CA ASN A 62 20.62 13.92 14.86
C ASN A 62 19.96 15.10 14.14
N LEU A 63 20.32 16.34 14.50
CA LEU A 63 19.84 17.54 13.81
C LEU A 63 20.29 17.58 12.35
N SER A 64 21.50 17.09 12.04
CA SER A 64 21.97 16.99 10.65
C SER A 64 21.16 16.01 9.80
N LYS A 65 20.46 15.06 10.43
CA LYS A 65 19.61 14.05 9.75
C LYS A 65 18.16 14.47 9.59
N GLU A 66 17.71 15.45 10.35
CA GLU A 66 16.37 16.02 10.24
C GLU A 66 16.00 16.45 8.80
N PRO A 67 16.83 17.20 8.03
CA PRO A 67 16.46 17.62 6.68
C PRO A 67 16.30 16.44 5.71
N ASP A 68 17.19 15.45 5.79
CA ASP A 68 17.12 14.24 4.96
C ASP A 68 15.83 13.46 5.26
N LEU A 69 15.47 13.31 6.54
CA LEU A 69 14.26 12.62 6.98
C LEU A 69 12.99 13.35 6.54
N GLU A 70 12.94 14.67 6.68
CA GLU A 70 11.78 15.46 6.26
C GLU A 70 11.61 15.42 4.74
N GLN A 71 12.72 15.47 3.98
CA GLN A 71 12.69 15.30 2.54
C GLN A 71 12.17 13.90 2.15
N LEU A 72 12.66 12.84 2.79
CA LEU A 72 12.24 11.48 2.48
C LEU A 72 10.75 11.26 2.82
N LYS A 73 10.30 11.81 3.95
CA LYS A 73 8.90 11.80 4.36
C LYS A 73 8.01 12.51 3.35
N ALA A 74 8.43 13.68 2.87
CA ALA A 74 7.71 14.40 1.82
C ALA A 74 7.61 13.58 0.51
N GLN A 75 8.71 12.93 0.08
CA GLN A 75 8.70 12.06 -1.11
C GLN A 75 7.79 10.85 -0.96
N VAL A 76 7.76 10.23 0.23
CA VAL A 76 6.86 9.11 0.52
C VAL A 76 5.41 9.56 0.47
N GLN A 77 5.10 10.72 1.06
CA GLN A 77 3.78 11.30 1.02
C GLN A 77 3.34 11.59 -0.43
N GLU A 78 4.19 12.25 -1.22
CA GLU A 78 3.92 12.55 -2.64
C GLU A 78 3.62 11.27 -3.44
N LYS A 79 4.46 10.24 -3.30
CA LYS A 79 4.24 8.95 -3.98
C LYS A 79 2.98 8.23 -3.51
N SER A 80 2.67 8.31 -2.22
CA SER A 80 1.44 7.74 -1.66
C SER A 80 0.21 8.43 -2.24
N GLU A 81 0.19 9.76 -2.27
CA GLU A 81 -0.91 10.55 -2.85
C GLU A 81 -1.05 10.29 -4.36
N ALA A 82 0.06 10.18 -5.09
CA ALA A 82 0.05 9.80 -6.51
C ALA A 82 -0.53 8.39 -6.72
N GLY A 83 -0.13 7.43 -5.87
CA GLY A 83 -0.66 6.07 -5.87
C GLY A 83 -2.17 6.04 -5.60
N GLU A 84 -2.64 6.81 -4.62
CA GLU A 84 -4.06 6.92 -4.29
C GLU A 84 -4.86 7.48 -5.48
N LYS A 85 -4.37 8.56 -6.12
CA LYS A 85 -4.99 9.13 -7.33
C LYS A 85 -5.06 8.13 -8.49
N LEU A 86 -4.04 7.29 -8.66
CA LEU A 86 -4.06 6.25 -9.68
C LEU A 86 -5.08 5.15 -9.36
N CYS A 87 -5.14 4.72 -8.10
CA CYS A 87 -6.11 3.73 -7.64
C CYS A 87 -7.55 4.22 -7.81
N THR A 88 -7.85 5.47 -7.44
CA THR A 88 -9.17 6.06 -7.63
C THR A 88 -9.50 6.15 -9.12
N ARG A 89 -8.55 6.59 -9.96
CA ARG A 89 -8.75 6.64 -11.41
C ARG A 89 -9.02 5.26 -12.03
N ILE A 90 -8.30 4.23 -11.59
CA ILE A 90 -8.53 2.85 -12.03
C ILE A 90 -9.93 2.39 -11.60
N GLN A 91 -10.33 2.68 -10.37
CA GLN A 91 -11.65 2.32 -9.87
C GLN A 91 -12.78 2.98 -10.68
N GLU A 92 -12.63 4.26 -11.02
CA GLU A 92 -13.55 4.97 -11.91
C GLU A 92 -13.63 4.32 -13.29
N LEU A 93 -12.49 4.03 -13.91
CA LEU A 93 -12.42 3.36 -15.22
C LEU A 93 -13.06 1.97 -15.17
N LEU A 94 -12.84 1.22 -14.10
CA LEU A 94 -13.49 -0.09 -13.90
C LEU A 94 -14.99 0.04 -13.74
N ASN A 95 -15.48 1.06 -13.02
CA ASN A 95 -16.91 1.32 -12.88
C ASN A 95 -17.54 1.74 -14.21
N GLU A 96 -16.87 2.59 -14.98
CA GLU A 96 -17.32 3.00 -16.32
C GLU A 96 -17.34 1.80 -17.28
N TYR A 97 -16.29 0.98 -17.28
CA TYR A 97 -16.22 -0.26 -18.05
C TYR A 97 -17.34 -1.23 -17.64
N LYS A 98 -17.56 -1.43 -16.34
CA LYS A 98 -18.66 -2.27 -15.83
C LYS A 98 -20.01 -1.73 -16.25
N SER A 99 -20.24 -0.42 -16.18
CA SER A 99 -21.51 0.17 -16.61
C SER A 99 -21.74 0.03 -18.12
N LYS A 100 -20.70 0.15 -18.94
CA LYS A 100 -20.80 -0.02 -20.42
C LYS A 100 -20.92 -1.49 -20.83
N SER A 101 -20.27 -2.38 -20.09
CA SER A 101 -20.33 -3.83 -20.34
C SER A 101 -21.53 -4.50 -19.67
N ALA A 102 -22.19 -3.84 -18.72
CA ALA A 102 -23.41 -4.33 -18.09
C ALA A 102 -24.49 -4.52 -19.15
N GLY A 103 -24.88 -5.78 -19.38
CA GLY A 103 -25.87 -6.16 -20.40
C GLY A 103 -25.28 -6.55 -21.76
N ILE A 104 -24.00 -6.34 -22.02
CA ILE A 104 -23.32 -6.73 -23.26
C ILE A 104 -22.39 -7.91 -22.98
N SER A 105 -22.91 -8.95 -22.34
CA SER A 105 -22.18 -10.23 -22.34
C SER A 105 -22.35 -10.88 -23.71
N PRO A 106 -21.34 -11.62 -24.21
CA PRO A 106 -21.48 -12.37 -25.45
C PRO A 106 -22.65 -13.36 -25.40
N ASP A 107 -22.89 -14.00 -24.26
CA ASP A 107 -24.05 -14.89 -24.03
C ASP A 107 -25.38 -14.13 -24.09
N THR A 108 -25.47 -12.94 -23.48
CA THR A 108 -26.66 -12.08 -23.57
C THR A 108 -26.93 -11.65 -25.01
N THR A 109 -25.88 -11.30 -25.75
CA THR A 109 -25.98 -10.90 -27.16
C THR A 109 -26.42 -12.06 -28.05
N LEU A 110 -25.91 -13.27 -27.81
CA LEU A 110 -26.34 -14.50 -28.48
C LEU A 110 -27.83 -14.77 -28.24
N ALA A 111 -28.27 -14.70 -26.98
CA ALA A 111 -29.67 -14.91 -26.61
C ALA A 111 -30.59 -13.89 -27.30
N LEU A 112 -30.24 -12.60 -27.26
CA LEU A 112 -30.99 -11.54 -27.95
C LEU A 112 -31.08 -11.79 -29.47
N LEU A 113 -30.00 -12.24 -30.09
CA LEU A 113 -29.98 -12.53 -31.52
C LEU A 113 -30.84 -13.75 -31.88
N GLN A 114 -30.87 -14.77 -31.02
CA GLN A 114 -31.76 -15.93 -31.17
C GLN A 114 -33.22 -15.53 -31.02
N THR A 115 -33.57 -14.70 -30.02
CA THR A 115 -34.92 -14.16 -29.85
C THR A 115 -35.35 -13.36 -31.08
N ALA A 116 -34.51 -12.43 -31.56
CA ALA A 116 -34.81 -11.63 -32.75
C ALA A 116 -34.89 -12.44 -34.04
N ALA A 117 -34.25 -13.63 -34.10
CA ALA A 117 -34.41 -14.56 -35.20
C ALA A 117 -35.75 -15.29 -35.12
N ALA A 118 -36.16 -15.72 -33.92
CA ALA A 118 -37.45 -16.38 -33.68
C ALA A 118 -38.63 -15.43 -33.92
N GLU A 119 -38.53 -14.17 -33.49
CA GLU A 119 -39.54 -13.13 -33.77
C GLU A 119 -39.72 -12.92 -35.28
N ALA A 120 -38.63 -12.80 -36.04
CA ALA A 120 -38.70 -12.67 -37.50
C ALA A 120 -39.22 -13.94 -38.19
N GLU A 121 -38.97 -15.12 -37.60
CA GLU A 121 -39.55 -16.39 -38.07
C GLU A 121 -41.07 -16.38 -37.88
N GLU A 122 -41.56 -16.02 -36.69
CA GLU A 122 -42.98 -15.88 -36.37
C GLU A 122 -43.69 -14.86 -37.27
N GLU A 123 -43.10 -13.67 -37.46
CA GLU A 123 -43.63 -12.65 -38.39
C GLU A 123 -43.76 -13.19 -39.82
N SER A 124 -42.75 -13.92 -40.30
CA SER A 124 -42.78 -14.52 -41.64
C SER A 124 -43.83 -15.63 -41.78
N GLU A 125 -44.09 -16.39 -40.71
CA GLU A 125 -45.16 -17.40 -40.68
C GLU A 125 -46.55 -16.75 -40.67
N ASN A 126 -46.73 -15.65 -39.93
CA ASN A 126 -47.97 -14.88 -39.93
C ASN A 126 -48.30 -14.34 -41.34
N ILE A 127 -47.31 -13.76 -42.04
CA ILE A 127 -47.46 -13.30 -43.43
C ILE A 127 -47.83 -14.47 -44.36
N SER A 128 -47.19 -15.63 -44.17
CA SER A 128 -47.49 -16.84 -44.93
C SER A 128 -48.93 -17.33 -44.70
N GLN A 129 -49.39 -17.29 -43.45
CA GLN A 129 -50.75 -17.69 -43.09
C GLN A 129 -51.80 -16.72 -43.66
N ASP A 130 -51.53 -15.42 -43.66
CA ASP A 130 -52.40 -14.41 -44.25
C ASP A 130 -52.52 -14.60 -45.77
N PHE A 131 -51.44 -14.96 -46.45
CA PHE A 131 -51.47 -15.31 -47.87
C PHE A 131 -52.29 -16.57 -48.13
N LEU A 132 -52.05 -17.66 -47.37
CA LEU A 132 -52.76 -18.93 -47.52
C LEU A 132 -54.26 -18.82 -47.21
N SER A 133 -54.65 -17.89 -46.34
CA SER A 133 -56.05 -17.59 -46.02
C SER A 133 -56.69 -16.58 -46.99
N GLY A 134 -55.94 -16.08 -47.98
CA GLY A 134 -56.43 -15.13 -48.99
C GLY A 134 -56.65 -13.71 -48.47
N LYS A 135 -56.07 -13.33 -47.32
CA LYS A 135 -56.16 -11.97 -46.77
C LYS A 135 -55.23 -10.97 -47.48
N ILE A 136 -54.17 -11.46 -48.11
CA ILE A 136 -53.22 -10.68 -48.91
C ILE A 136 -53.03 -11.33 -50.28
N ASP A 137 -52.67 -10.52 -51.29
CA ASP A 137 -52.39 -10.99 -52.64
C ASP A 137 -50.91 -11.38 -52.82
N VAL A 138 -50.57 -11.86 -54.01
CA VAL A 138 -49.20 -12.35 -54.33
C VAL A 138 -48.18 -11.22 -54.29
N ASP A 139 -48.53 -10.05 -54.81
CA ASP A 139 -47.60 -8.92 -54.88
C ASP A 139 -47.23 -8.42 -53.48
N LYS A 140 -48.23 -8.27 -52.59
CA LYS A 140 -48.00 -7.90 -51.19
C LYS A 140 -47.26 -8.98 -50.41
N PHE A 141 -47.57 -10.26 -50.66
CA PHE A 141 -46.83 -11.36 -50.03
C PHE A 141 -45.34 -11.30 -50.37
N LEU A 142 -44.98 -11.10 -51.64
CA LEU A 142 -43.57 -11.03 -52.04
C LEU A 142 -42.87 -9.80 -51.44
N GLU A 143 -43.54 -8.65 -51.40
CA GLU A 143 -43.02 -7.42 -50.82
C GLU A 143 -42.70 -7.57 -49.32
N ASP A 144 -43.60 -8.21 -48.56
CA ASP A 144 -43.47 -8.33 -47.10
C ASP A 144 -42.64 -9.56 -46.67
N PHE A 145 -42.77 -10.70 -47.36
CA PHE A 145 -42.18 -11.99 -46.95
C PHE A 145 -40.69 -12.12 -47.27
N GLU A 146 -40.25 -11.67 -48.46
CA GLU A 146 -38.85 -11.76 -48.87
C GLU A 146 -37.88 -11.06 -47.88
N PRO A 147 -38.10 -9.78 -47.51
CA PRO A 147 -37.16 -9.06 -46.64
C PRO A 147 -37.11 -9.65 -45.23
N ILE A 148 -38.25 -10.08 -44.69
CA ILE A 148 -38.30 -10.66 -43.34
C ILE A 148 -37.62 -12.03 -43.29
N ARG A 149 -37.85 -12.91 -44.29
CA ARG A 149 -37.16 -14.21 -44.36
C ARG A 149 -35.66 -14.06 -44.57
N LYS A 150 -35.23 -13.11 -45.40
CA LYS A 150 -33.81 -12.79 -45.57
C LYS A 150 -33.17 -12.37 -44.24
N THR A 151 -33.86 -11.51 -43.49
CA THR A 151 -33.42 -11.05 -42.17
C THR A 151 -33.36 -12.18 -41.16
N MET A 152 -34.39 -13.03 -41.11
CA MET A 152 -34.45 -14.21 -40.24
C MET A 152 -33.26 -15.14 -40.51
N HIS A 153 -33.04 -15.55 -41.76
CA HIS A 153 -31.94 -16.44 -42.12
C HIS A 153 -30.57 -15.84 -41.78
N LEU A 154 -30.40 -14.53 -42.01
CA LEU A 154 -29.16 -13.84 -41.65
C LEU A 154 -28.93 -13.82 -40.13
N ARG A 155 -29.96 -13.57 -39.32
CA ARG A 155 -29.88 -13.59 -37.85
C ARG A 155 -29.60 -15.01 -37.34
N LYS A 156 -30.26 -16.03 -37.90
CA LYS A 156 -30.07 -17.44 -37.57
C LYS A 156 -28.65 -17.93 -37.90
N PHE A 157 -28.13 -17.57 -39.06
CA PHE A 157 -26.73 -17.88 -39.41
C PHE A 157 -25.74 -17.17 -38.48
N LYS A 158 -25.96 -15.88 -38.19
CA LYS A 158 -25.10 -15.12 -37.27
C LYS A 158 -25.13 -15.69 -35.85
N SER A 159 -26.29 -16.14 -35.35
CA SER A 159 -26.39 -16.75 -34.02
C SER A 159 -25.70 -18.11 -33.96
N GLU A 160 -25.79 -18.93 -35.01
CA GLU A 160 -25.05 -20.18 -35.12
C GLU A 160 -23.53 -19.93 -35.08
N LYS A 161 -23.02 -19.02 -35.94
CA LYS A 161 -21.59 -18.71 -35.98
C LYS A 161 -21.09 -18.09 -34.69
N MET A 162 -21.89 -17.23 -34.05
CA MET A 162 -21.55 -16.69 -32.73
C MET A 162 -21.50 -17.80 -31.68
N GLY A 163 -22.46 -18.74 -31.70
CA GLY A 163 -22.45 -19.91 -30.82
C GLY A 163 -21.20 -20.78 -31.01
N ASP A 164 -20.77 -20.99 -32.25
CA ASP A 164 -19.54 -21.73 -32.57
C ASP A 164 -18.30 -21.02 -32.00
N LEU A 165 -18.21 -19.68 -32.15
CA LEU A 165 -17.11 -18.88 -31.61
C LEU A 165 -17.05 -18.91 -30.08
N LEU A 166 -18.18 -18.87 -29.39
CA LEU A 166 -18.22 -18.96 -27.91
C LEU A 166 -17.79 -20.33 -27.39
N LYS A 167 -18.18 -21.41 -28.08
CA LYS A 167 -17.76 -22.79 -27.78
C LYS A 167 -16.27 -23.00 -28.07
N SER A 168 -15.78 -22.49 -29.20
CA SER A 168 -14.37 -22.57 -29.61
C SER A 168 -13.43 -21.75 -28.71
N GLY A 169 -13.86 -20.55 -28.31
CA GLY A 169 -13.12 -19.70 -27.37
C GLY A 169 -12.93 -20.36 -26.00
N SER A 170 -13.88 -21.19 -25.58
CA SER A 170 -13.78 -21.95 -24.33
C SER A 170 -12.77 -23.11 -24.41
N GLN A 171 -12.52 -23.68 -25.59
CA GLN A 171 -11.52 -24.73 -25.79
C GLN A 171 -10.09 -24.21 -25.96
N SER A 172 -9.92 -22.92 -26.31
CA SER A 172 -8.59 -22.29 -26.39
C SER A 172 -8.04 -21.83 -25.03
N SER A 173 -8.74 -22.11 -23.92
CA SER A 173 -8.32 -21.73 -22.56
C SER A 173 -7.37 -22.72 -21.88
N TYR A 174 -6.93 -23.78 -22.57
CA TYR A 174 -5.82 -24.63 -22.13
C TYR A 174 -4.51 -24.16 -22.77
N GLY A 175 -4.02 -22.99 -22.36
CA GLY A 175 -2.72 -22.55 -22.86
C GLY A 175 -2.44 -21.06 -22.83
N ASN A 176 -2.90 -20.33 -21.82
CA ASN A 176 -2.22 -19.09 -21.48
C ASN A 176 -2.46 -18.75 -20.01
N GLY A 177 -1.51 -19.14 -19.16
CA GLY A 177 -1.42 -18.66 -17.80
C GLY A 177 -1.17 -17.17 -17.82
N LEU A 178 -2.24 -16.37 -17.89
CA LEU A 178 -2.22 -15.01 -17.40
C LEU A 178 -2.01 -15.12 -15.89
N ALA A 179 -0.75 -15.10 -15.50
CA ALA A 179 -0.38 -14.76 -14.14
C ALA A 179 -1.15 -13.49 -13.79
N LYS A 180 -2.02 -13.60 -12.77
CA LYS A 180 -2.55 -12.41 -12.08
C LYS A 180 -1.35 -11.49 -11.85
N PRO A 181 -1.41 -10.19 -12.19
CA PRO A 181 -0.28 -9.31 -11.95
C PRO A 181 0.07 -9.41 -10.47
N TYR A 182 1.21 -10.02 -10.19
CA TYR A 182 1.73 -10.17 -8.85
C TYR A 182 2.04 -8.75 -8.40
N LEU A 183 1.14 -8.17 -7.61
CA LEU A 183 1.46 -6.96 -6.86
C LEU A 183 2.68 -7.35 -5.99
N PRO A 184 3.82 -6.66 -6.13
CA PRO A 184 4.98 -6.95 -5.29
C PRO A 184 4.64 -6.50 -3.87
N TYR A 185 4.07 -7.40 -3.09
CA TYR A 185 4.13 -7.28 -1.64
C TYR A 185 5.60 -7.42 -1.24
N PRO A 186 6.19 -6.46 -0.51
CA PRO A 186 7.54 -6.62 0.01
C PRO A 186 7.53 -7.79 1.00
N SER A 187 8.07 -8.92 0.56
CA SER A 187 8.31 -10.09 1.41
C SER A 187 9.46 -9.75 2.36
N TYR A 188 9.13 -9.23 3.54
CA TYR A 188 10.04 -9.21 4.68
C TYR A 188 10.07 -10.62 5.30
N GLY A 189 10.76 -11.54 4.64
CA GLY A 189 11.24 -12.79 5.25
C GLY A 189 12.67 -12.57 5.76
N PRO A 190 13.03 -13.01 6.98
CA PRO A 190 14.35 -12.72 7.52
C PRO A 190 15.41 -13.58 6.82
N PRO A 191 16.56 -13.01 6.41
CA PRO A 191 17.70 -13.81 5.99
C PRO A 191 18.32 -14.48 7.21
N GLN A 192 18.48 -15.81 7.15
CA GLN A 192 19.26 -16.56 8.12
C GLN A 192 20.75 -16.25 7.90
N GLY A 193 21.34 -15.50 8.82
CA GLY A 193 22.78 -15.23 8.80
C GLY A 193 23.21 -14.13 9.76
N VAL A 194 23.64 -14.55 10.94
CA VAL A 194 24.63 -13.93 11.84
C VAL A 194 24.34 -12.63 12.64
N THR A 195 24.62 -12.79 13.94
CA THR A 195 25.02 -11.83 15.01
C THR A 195 23.96 -11.07 15.82
N ASN A 196 24.03 -11.33 17.14
CA ASN A 196 23.28 -10.76 18.26
C ASN A 196 23.11 -9.23 18.19
N ILE A 197 21.86 -8.77 18.26
CA ILE A 197 21.51 -7.43 18.74
C ILE A 197 20.43 -7.59 19.83
N PRO A 198 20.55 -6.91 21.00
CA PRO A 198 19.61 -7.07 22.10
C PRO A 198 18.40 -6.16 21.91
N TYR A 199 17.36 -6.66 21.25
CA TYR A 199 16.03 -6.04 21.32
C TYR A 199 14.98 -7.09 21.74
N PRO A 200 14.01 -6.72 22.60
CA PRO A 200 13.04 -7.65 23.17
C PRO A 200 12.06 -8.15 22.10
N VAL A 201 12.11 -9.45 21.82
CA VAL A 201 11.13 -10.17 20.99
C VAL A 201 9.88 -10.49 21.81
N GLY A 202 9.01 -9.50 21.98
CA GLY A 202 7.63 -9.70 22.44
C GLY A 202 6.66 -9.76 21.24
N PRO A 203 5.50 -10.43 21.36
CA PRO A 203 4.52 -10.45 20.28
C PRO A 203 4.00 -9.03 20.01
N LEU A 204 4.33 -8.49 18.84
CA LEU A 204 3.82 -7.23 18.31
C LEU A 204 2.34 -7.40 17.97
N ASN A 205 1.48 -7.25 18.97
CA ASN A 205 0.04 -7.09 18.78
C ASN A 205 -0.23 -5.60 18.50
N MET A 206 0.18 -5.09 17.34
CA MET A 206 -0.22 -3.75 16.90
C MET A 206 -1.64 -3.81 16.31
N PRO A 207 -2.58 -2.97 16.78
CA PRO A 207 -3.90 -2.89 16.19
C PRO A 207 -3.82 -2.26 14.80
N MET A 208 -4.28 -2.98 13.78
CA MET A 208 -4.42 -2.50 12.41
C MET A 208 -5.51 -1.40 12.36
N PRO A 209 -5.22 -0.20 11.84
CA PRO A 209 -6.26 0.80 11.58
C PRO A 209 -7.10 0.38 10.36
N GLY A 210 -8.42 0.28 10.51
CA GLY A 210 -9.34 0.40 9.37
C GLY A 210 -10.33 -0.72 9.08
N MET A 211 -10.63 -1.64 10.00
CA MET A 211 -11.75 -2.59 9.82
C MET A 211 -12.83 -2.41 10.88
N TYR A 212 -13.53 -1.27 10.83
CA TYR A 212 -14.88 -1.19 11.37
C TYR A 212 -15.86 -1.37 10.21
N GLY A 213 -16.38 -2.59 10.10
CA GLY A 213 -17.63 -2.83 9.38
C GLY A 213 -18.74 -2.15 10.17
N ASN A 214 -19.46 -1.24 9.52
CA ASN A 214 -20.69 -0.68 10.06
C ASN A 214 -21.77 -1.78 10.01
N HIS A 215 -22.13 -2.28 11.18
CA HIS A 215 -23.38 -2.98 11.41
C HIS A 215 -24.24 -2.13 12.33
N PHE A 216 -25.13 -1.34 11.73
CA PHE A 216 -26.45 -0.99 12.25
C PHE A 216 -27.39 -0.82 11.05
#